data_AF-A0A815CYP5-F1
#
_entry.id   AF-A0A815CYP5-F1
#
_cell.length_a   1.000
_cell.length_b   1.000
_cell.length_c   1.000
_cell.angle_alpha   90.00
_cell.angle_beta   90.00
_cell.angle_gamma   90.00
#
_symmetry.space_group_name_H-M   'P 1'
#
loop_
_entity.id
_entity.type
_entity.pdbx_description
1 polymer ?
#
loop_
_entity_poly.entity_id
_entity_poly.type
_entity_poly.pdbx_seq_one_letter_code
_entity_poly.pdbx_strand_id
1 'polypeptide(L)'
;MRPGSVAKKNHVRLKISRIIDKNYQPNEAIHTDPKLEMIELEEIFELPVISPFNVLRESIAKHIECKVPVGYSRDVKPLDFIRLYAIENGQTASIVHEPILTTLKQAKVQDLDSYAFELLGHPESLAKKDLLLNIVYSKDDDGDYFQHRFEIHWPLKENIAAKYEYLENHVLTRLSSFMIDDLHYKNVSKQALKITLARYFPDRAQWIVIEPGSSSSNINQSANKKNKTSSPSTKASKSNLRLEPYKLTDLTVIGVLEGEYLTVNDFDTPYDQQTRKEIEHDKQQKRLNRERNRNDNNDRTQVNGSSSTRRKSPQNTMRITVDDFDS
;
A
#
# COMPACT_ATOMS: atom_id res chain seq x y z
N MET A 1 11.99 -26.37 -9.81
CA MET A 1 12.61 -27.05 -8.65
C MET A 1 11.53 -27.38 -7.62
N ARG A 2 11.62 -28.47 -6.86
CA ARG A 2 10.56 -28.87 -5.91
C ARG A 2 10.55 -27.92 -4.69
N PRO A 3 9.37 -27.54 -4.16
CA PRO A 3 9.26 -26.88 -2.86
C PRO A 3 9.94 -27.77 -1.79
N GLY A 4 11.01 -27.28 -1.16
CA GLY A 4 11.74 -28.00 -0.10
C GLY A 4 13.23 -28.25 -0.34
N SER A 5 13.80 -27.92 -1.50
CA SER A 5 15.27 -27.94 -1.68
C SER A 5 15.95 -26.81 -0.90
N VAL A 6 17.06 -27.04 -0.22
CA VAL A 6 17.82 -25.96 0.45
C VAL A 6 18.38 -25.00 -0.61
N ALA A 7 18.25 -23.69 -0.41
CA ALA A 7 18.84 -22.69 -1.31
C ALA A 7 20.35 -22.91 -1.44
N LYS A 8 20.92 -22.69 -2.63
CA LYS A 8 22.38 -22.69 -2.78
C LYS A 8 22.98 -21.64 -1.84
N LYS A 9 24.18 -21.92 -1.31
CA LYS A 9 24.91 -20.98 -0.46
C LYS A 9 24.97 -19.60 -1.13
N ASN A 10 24.62 -18.54 -0.39
CA ASN A 10 24.54 -17.16 -0.88
C ASN A 10 23.50 -16.89 -1.99
N HIS A 11 22.45 -17.70 -2.09
CA HIS A 11 21.30 -17.43 -2.96
C HIS A 11 20.05 -17.20 -2.11
N VAL A 12 19.10 -16.46 -2.67
CA VAL A 12 17.73 -16.33 -2.19
C VAL A 12 16.80 -16.92 -3.24
N ARG A 13 15.76 -17.60 -2.77
CA ARG A 13 14.64 -18.04 -3.59
C ARG A 13 13.50 -17.06 -3.43
N LEU A 14 12.88 -16.68 -4.53
CA LEU A 14 11.78 -15.72 -4.54
C LEU A 14 10.56 -16.38 -5.16
N LYS A 15 9.42 -16.18 -4.51
CA LYS A 15 8.12 -16.51 -5.10
C LYS A 15 7.63 -15.29 -5.84
N ILE A 16 7.24 -15.46 -7.09
CA ILE A 16 6.80 -14.35 -7.92
C ILE A 16 5.42 -14.64 -8.46
N SER A 17 4.48 -13.76 -8.17
CA SER A 17 3.14 -13.79 -8.76
C SER A 17 3.03 -12.75 -9.86
N ARG A 18 2.29 -13.07 -10.91
CA ARG A 18 1.85 -12.08 -11.89
C ARG A 18 0.53 -11.50 -11.43
N ILE A 19 0.44 -10.17 -11.37
CA ILE A 19 -0.82 -9.47 -11.30
C ILE A 19 -1.35 -9.40 -12.74
N ILE A 20 -2.46 -10.07 -12.99
CA ILE A 20 -3.13 -10.08 -14.28
C ILE A 20 -4.46 -9.38 -14.11
N ASP A 21 -4.71 -8.39 -14.95
CA ASP A 21 -6.07 -7.98 -15.21
C ASP A 21 -6.74 -9.03 -16.10
N LYS A 22 -7.74 -9.76 -15.56
CA LYS A 22 -8.51 -10.78 -16.31
C LYS A 22 -9.19 -10.24 -17.56
N ASN A 23 -9.44 -8.93 -17.60
CA ASN A 23 -10.11 -8.26 -18.70
C ASN A 23 -9.10 -7.69 -19.72
N TYR A 24 -7.78 -7.84 -19.49
CA TYR A 24 -6.74 -7.30 -20.35
C TYR A 24 -6.70 -7.97 -21.73
N GLN A 25 -6.94 -7.21 -22.79
CA GLN A 25 -6.71 -7.58 -24.18
C GLN A 25 -5.53 -6.77 -24.72
N PRO A 26 -4.41 -7.40 -25.13
CA PRO A 26 -3.17 -6.71 -25.50
C PRO A 26 -3.28 -5.78 -26.73
N ASN A 27 -4.44 -5.75 -27.41
CA ASN A 27 -4.69 -4.94 -28.59
C ASN A 27 -5.63 -3.74 -28.34
N GLU A 28 -6.15 -3.58 -27.12
CA GLU A 28 -7.06 -2.49 -26.78
C GLU A 28 -6.32 -1.44 -25.94
N ALA A 29 -6.43 -0.17 -26.35
CA ALA A 29 -5.71 0.94 -25.74
C ALA A 29 -6.31 1.40 -24.40
N ILE A 30 -7.45 0.84 -23.97
CA ILE A 30 -8.24 1.31 -22.84
C ILE A 30 -8.78 0.10 -22.08
N HIS A 31 -8.53 0.04 -20.76
CA HIS A 31 -9.15 -0.93 -19.87
C HIS A 31 -9.86 -0.19 -18.73
N THR A 32 -11.19 -0.28 -18.72
CA THR A 32 -12.09 0.42 -17.78
C THR A 32 -12.47 -0.42 -16.55
N ASP A 33 -11.93 -1.62 -16.40
CA ASP A 33 -12.27 -2.54 -15.29
C ASP A 33 -11.14 -3.57 -15.10
N PRO A 34 -10.10 -3.29 -14.28
CA PRO A 34 -9.04 -4.24 -14.11
C PRO A 34 -9.32 -5.20 -12.95
N LYS A 35 -9.81 -6.41 -13.28
CA LYS A 35 -9.96 -7.51 -12.33
C LYS A 35 -8.61 -8.16 -12.10
N LEU A 36 -7.88 -7.57 -11.16
CA LEU A 36 -6.53 -8.01 -10.81
C LEU A 36 -6.58 -9.33 -10.05
N GLU A 37 -5.99 -10.36 -10.64
CA GLU A 37 -5.69 -11.62 -9.98
C GLU A 37 -4.19 -11.82 -9.86
N MET A 38 -3.77 -12.28 -8.68
CA MET A 38 -2.40 -12.73 -8.47
C MET A 38 -2.31 -14.21 -8.81
N ILE A 39 -1.63 -14.51 -9.93
CA ILE A 39 -1.33 -15.87 -10.34
C ILE A 39 0.13 -16.15 -9.99
N GLU A 40 0.37 -17.04 -9.02
CA GLU A 40 1.74 -17.49 -8.68
C GLU A 40 2.36 -18.12 -9.93
N LEU A 41 3.55 -17.64 -10.33
CA LEU A 41 4.31 -18.33 -11.36
C LEU A 41 4.74 -19.68 -10.78
N GLU A 42 4.58 -20.76 -11.54
CA GLU A 42 4.94 -22.11 -11.10
C GLU A 42 6.45 -22.26 -10.80
N GLU A 43 7.26 -21.27 -11.19
CA GLU A 43 8.71 -21.24 -11.01
C GLU A 43 9.14 -20.39 -9.81
N ILE A 44 10.02 -20.98 -8.98
CA ILE A 44 10.75 -20.27 -7.93
C ILE A 44 12.01 -19.67 -8.54
N PHE A 45 12.19 -18.36 -8.41
CA PHE A 45 13.36 -17.65 -8.91
C PHE A 45 14.51 -17.78 -7.90
N GLU A 46 15.60 -18.44 -8.25
CA GLU A 46 16.81 -18.55 -7.41
C GLU A 46 17.88 -17.55 -7.91
N LEU A 47 18.21 -16.55 -7.09
CA LEU A 47 19.20 -15.52 -7.44
C LEU A 47 20.29 -15.40 -6.37
N PRO A 48 21.55 -15.13 -6.74
CA PRO A 48 22.58 -14.76 -5.78
C PRO A 48 22.15 -13.54 -4.96
N VAL A 49 22.40 -13.51 -3.66
CA VAL A 49 22.03 -12.38 -2.78
C VAL A 49 22.71 -11.07 -3.16
N ILE A 50 23.84 -11.16 -3.87
CA ILE A 50 24.57 -10.01 -4.41
C ILE A 50 23.94 -9.46 -5.70
N SER A 51 22.94 -10.13 -6.26
CA SER A 51 22.30 -9.70 -7.50
C SER A 51 21.55 -8.40 -7.25
N PRO A 52 21.63 -7.42 -8.15
CA PRO A 52 20.82 -6.21 -8.08
C PRO A 52 19.36 -6.47 -8.48
N PHE A 53 18.44 -5.60 -8.05
CA PHE A 53 16.99 -5.74 -8.34
C PHE A 53 16.65 -5.71 -9.83
N ASN A 54 17.46 -5.06 -10.66
CA ASN A 54 17.25 -5.11 -12.11
C ASN A 54 17.46 -6.51 -12.68
N VAL A 55 18.34 -7.33 -12.09
CA VAL A 55 18.52 -8.74 -12.51
C VAL A 55 17.26 -9.55 -12.22
N LEU A 56 16.56 -9.25 -11.13
CA LEU A 56 15.24 -9.84 -10.85
C LEU A 56 14.22 -9.43 -11.92
N ARG A 57 14.09 -8.12 -12.20
CA ARG A 57 13.18 -7.61 -13.25
C ARG A 57 13.52 -8.18 -14.63
N GLU A 58 14.80 -8.27 -14.99
CA GLU A 58 15.26 -8.88 -16.24
C GLU A 58 14.95 -10.37 -16.32
N SER A 59 15.08 -11.09 -15.21
CA SER A 59 14.72 -12.51 -15.12
C SER A 59 13.21 -12.70 -15.33
N ILE A 60 12.38 -11.86 -14.71
CA ILE A 60 10.93 -11.86 -14.92
C ILE A 60 10.61 -11.52 -16.39
N ALA A 61 11.18 -10.44 -16.92
CA ALA A 61 10.98 -10.01 -18.30
C ALA A 61 11.30 -11.12 -19.31
N LYS A 62 12.41 -11.83 -19.08
CA LYS A 62 12.80 -12.96 -19.91
C LYS A 62 11.85 -14.14 -19.77
N HIS A 63 11.43 -14.47 -18.54
CA HIS A 63 10.52 -15.59 -18.26
C HIS A 63 9.16 -15.41 -18.95
N ILE A 64 8.61 -14.18 -18.93
CA ILE A 64 7.32 -13.87 -19.57
C ILE A 64 7.44 -13.41 -21.03
N GLU A 65 8.64 -13.44 -21.59
CA GLU A 65 8.94 -12.94 -22.94
C GLU A 65 8.44 -11.49 -23.19
N CYS A 66 8.61 -10.62 -22.19
CA CYS A 66 8.19 -9.23 -22.25
C CYS A 66 8.88 -8.50 -23.41
N LYS A 67 8.09 -7.77 -24.21
CA LYS A 67 8.55 -6.97 -25.34
C LYS A 67 8.19 -5.50 -25.11
N VAL A 68 9.03 -4.61 -25.63
CA VAL A 68 8.74 -3.17 -25.65
C VAL A 68 7.56 -2.94 -26.60
N PRO A 69 6.46 -2.29 -26.13
CA PRO A 69 5.33 -1.96 -26.99
C PRO A 69 5.73 -1.07 -28.17
N VAL A 70 4.97 -1.17 -29.26
CA VAL A 70 5.18 -0.36 -30.47
C VAL A 70 4.93 1.11 -30.14
N GLY A 71 5.83 2.00 -30.54
CA GLY A 71 5.71 3.45 -30.31
C GLY A 71 6.69 4.03 -29.29
N TYR A 72 7.46 3.20 -28.60
CA TYR A 72 8.52 3.64 -27.68
C TYR A 72 9.91 3.67 -28.34
N SER A 73 10.79 4.54 -27.82
CA SER A 73 12.18 4.68 -28.29
C SER A 73 12.96 3.36 -28.13
N ARG A 74 13.99 3.16 -28.97
CA ARG A 74 14.92 2.03 -28.88
C ARG A 74 15.70 1.98 -27.56
N ASP A 75 15.78 3.10 -26.84
CA ASP A 75 16.51 3.19 -25.57
C ASP A 75 15.71 2.63 -24.37
N VAL A 76 14.40 2.40 -24.55
CA VAL A 76 13.53 1.81 -23.54
C VAL A 76 13.70 0.29 -23.55
N LYS A 77 13.82 -0.31 -22.36
CA LYS A 77 14.00 -1.75 -22.18
C LYS A 77 12.69 -2.42 -21.75
N PRO A 78 12.49 -3.72 -22.03
CA PRO A 78 11.32 -4.44 -21.54
C PRO A 78 11.11 -4.36 -20.03
N LEU A 79 12.20 -4.39 -19.25
CA LEU A 79 12.15 -4.27 -17.79
C LEU A 79 11.54 -2.95 -17.31
N ASP A 80 11.58 -1.90 -18.13
CA ASP A 80 11.01 -0.61 -17.80
C ASP A 80 9.47 -0.69 -17.77
N PHE A 81 8.84 -1.75 -18.30
CA PHE A 81 7.40 -1.95 -18.25
C PHE A 81 6.97 -2.90 -17.11
N ILE A 82 7.90 -3.27 -16.22
CA ILE A 82 7.64 -4.20 -15.12
C ILE A 82 7.69 -3.47 -13.80
N ARG A 83 6.51 -3.26 -13.22
CA ARG A 83 6.38 -2.80 -11.83
C ARG A 83 6.43 -4.00 -10.90
N LEU A 84 7.25 -3.92 -9.86
CA LEU A 84 7.41 -4.98 -8.87
C LEU A 84 6.81 -4.53 -7.53
N TYR A 85 6.13 -5.45 -6.86
CA TYR A 85 5.44 -5.27 -5.59
C TYR A 85 5.97 -6.24 -4.55
N ALA A 86 6.15 -5.77 -3.32
CA ALA A 86 6.34 -6.64 -2.17
C ALA A 86 4.97 -7.19 -1.72
N ILE A 87 4.91 -8.50 -1.44
CA ILE A 87 3.69 -9.15 -0.94
C ILE A 87 3.82 -9.43 0.55
N GLU A 88 2.86 -8.95 1.34
CA GLU A 88 2.73 -9.28 2.75
C GLU A 88 1.33 -9.87 3.00
N ASN A 89 1.27 -11.00 3.71
CA ASN A 89 0.01 -11.70 4.02
C ASN A 89 -0.87 -11.99 2.80
N GLY A 90 -0.24 -12.23 1.63
CA GLY A 90 -0.95 -12.52 0.39
C GLY A 90 -1.56 -11.29 -0.30
N GLN A 91 -1.16 -10.07 0.09
CA GLN A 91 -1.60 -8.81 -0.53
C GLN A 91 -0.39 -7.94 -0.91
N THR A 92 -0.55 -7.10 -1.93
CA THR A 92 0.45 -6.10 -2.31
C THR A 92 0.61 -5.07 -1.21
N ALA A 93 1.77 -5.04 -0.56
CA ALA A 93 2.05 -4.16 0.56
C ALA A 93 2.68 -2.84 0.12
N SER A 94 3.58 -2.89 -0.85
CA SER A 94 4.29 -1.71 -1.37
C SER A 94 4.89 -1.97 -2.74
N ILE A 95 5.25 -0.89 -3.45
CA ILE A 95 6.00 -0.97 -4.70
C ILE A 95 7.49 -1.02 -4.39
N VAL A 96 8.23 -1.82 -5.14
CA VAL A 96 9.68 -1.95 -4.98
C VAL A 96 10.40 -0.83 -5.74
N HIS A 97 10.68 0.25 -5.01
CA HIS A 97 11.40 1.44 -5.48
C HIS A 97 12.93 1.31 -5.45
N GLU A 98 13.45 0.12 -5.15
CA GLU A 98 14.89 -0.08 -4.92
C GLU A 98 15.73 0.41 -6.13
N PRO A 99 16.85 1.12 -5.88
CA PRO A 99 17.82 1.43 -6.92
C PRO A 99 18.10 0.23 -7.80
N ILE A 100 18.21 0.47 -9.11
CA ILE A 100 18.58 -0.54 -10.12
C ILE A 100 19.81 -1.35 -9.65
N LEU A 101 20.77 -0.69 -8.98
CA LEU A 101 22.01 -1.29 -8.50
C LEU A 101 21.96 -1.80 -7.04
N THR A 102 20.86 -1.60 -6.31
CA THR A 102 20.72 -2.14 -4.96
C THR A 102 20.62 -3.65 -5.03
N THR A 103 21.50 -4.31 -4.29
CA THR A 103 21.53 -5.77 -4.20
C THR A 103 20.38 -6.31 -3.34
N LEU A 104 19.92 -7.53 -3.64
CA LEU A 104 18.89 -8.23 -2.84
C LEU A 104 19.29 -8.30 -1.36
N LYS A 105 20.59 -8.49 -1.08
CA LYS A 105 21.15 -8.44 0.28
C LYS A 105 20.96 -7.08 0.95
N GLN A 106 21.25 -5.98 0.25
CA GLN A 106 21.13 -4.63 0.80
C GLN A 106 19.67 -4.25 1.11
N ALA A 107 18.75 -4.68 0.27
CA ALA A 107 17.32 -4.52 0.49
C ALA A 107 16.73 -5.53 1.50
N LYS A 108 17.58 -6.37 2.11
CA LYS A 108 17.19 -7.34 3.14
C LYS A 108 16.15 -8.36 2.66
N VAL A 109 16.20 -8.72 1.37
CA VAL A 109 15.35 -9.78 0.81
C VAL A 109 15.72 -11.11 1.46
N GLN A 110 14.72 -11.81 1.97
CA GLN A 110 14.86 -13.11 2.63
C GLN A 110 14.52 -14.25 1.69
N ASP A 111 14.91 -15.47 2.07
CA ASP A 111 14.57 -16.68 1.32
C ASP A 111 13.06 -16.93 1.41
N LEU A 112 12.44 -17.17 0.26
CA LEU A 112 10.99 -17.34 0.05
C LEU A 112 10.15 -16.09 0.28
N ASP A 113 10.75 -14.90 0.22
CA ASP A 113 9.95 -13.68 0.11
C ASP A 113 9.09 -13.72 -1.15
N SER A 114 7.85 -13.26 -1.00
CA SER A 114 6.87 -13.21 -2.07
C SER A 114 6.86 -11.82 -2.68
N TYR A 115 6.97 -11.78 -4.00
CA TYR A 115 6.81 -10.58 -4.80
C TYR A 115 5.69 -10.79 -5.80
N ALA A 116 5.11 -9.71 -6.28
CA ALA A 116 4.26 -9.74 -7.45
C ALA A 116 4.74 -8.73 -8.48
N PHE A 117 4.39 -8.91 -9.74
CA PHE A 117 4.67 -7.92 -10.77
C PHE A 117 3.46 -7.64 -11.63
N GLU A 118 3.41 -6.43 -12.18
CA GLU A 118 2.42 -5.98 -13.15
C GLU A 118 3.12 -5.52 -14.43
N LEU A 119 2.51 -5.82 -15.57
CA LEU A 119 2.92 -5.29 -16.86
C LEU A 119 2.21 -3.96 -17.10
N LEU A 120 2.99 -2.90 -17.23
CA LEU A 120 2.47 -1.57 -17.47
C LEU A 120 2.29 -1.31 -18.97
N GLY A 121 1.28 -0.51 -19.32
CA GLY A 121 1.09 0.00 -20.68
C GLY A 121 2.10 1.08 -21.08
N HIS A 122 2.83 1.64 -20.12
CA HIS A 122 3.85 2.66 -20.31
C HIS A 122 5.11 2.36 -19.48
N PRO A 123 6.28 2.92 -19.84
CA PRO A 123 7.48 2.76 -19.03
C PRO A 123 7.24 3.29 -17.61
N GLU A 124 7.70 2.53 -16.62
CA GLU A 124 7.83 2.91 -15.23
C GLU A 124 8.88 4.03 -15.16
N SER A 125 8.41 5.27 -15.11
CA SER A 125 9.30 6.42 -14.95
C SER A 125 9.92 6.40 -13.55
N LEU A 126 11.14 5.84 -13.42
CA LEU A 126 12.05 5.86 -12.26
C LEU A 126 11.37 6.26 -10.92
N ALA A 127 10.66 5.28 -10.36
CA ALA A 127 9.73 5.38 -9.25
C ALA A 127 10.31 5.88 -7.90
N LYS A 128 11.57 6.31 -7.79
CA LYS A 128 12.13 6.75 -6.48
C LYS A 128 11.66 8.11 -6.00
N LYS A 129 11.12 8.92 -6.90
CA LYS A 129 10.80 10.31 -6.61
C LYS A 129 9.35 10.52 -6.25
N ASP A 130 8.49 9.52 -6.42
CA ASP A 130 7.05 9.66 -6.29
C ASP A 130 6.45 8.48 -5.52
N LEU A 131 5.42 8.74 -4.69
CA LEU A 131 4.50 7.72 -4.21
C LEU A 131 3.47 7.42 -5.29
N LEU A 132 3.01 6.19 -5.38
CA LEU A 132 1.85 5.87 -6.22
C LEU A 132 0.58 5.91 -5.38
N LEU A 133 -0.37 6.77 -5.74
CA LEU A 133 -1.69 6.86 -5.11
C LEU A 133 -2.74 6.28 -6.04
N ASN A 134 -3.63 5.46 -5.49
CA ASN A 134 -4.76 4.89 -6.20
C ASN A 134 -5.99 5.76 -5.96
N ILE A 135 -6.46 6.45 -7.00
CA ILE A 135 -7.64 7.30 -6.90
C ILE A 135 -8.85 6.51 -7.33
N VAL A 136 -9.93 6.59 -6.56
CA VAL A 136 -11.23 5.96 -6.84
C VAL A 136 -12.26 7.07 -6.93
N TYR A 137 -12.92 7.20 -8.07
CA TYR A 137 -13.91 8.24 -8.33
C TYR A 137 -15.30 7.62 -8.47
N SER A 138 -16.30 8.13 -7.75
CA SER A 138 -17.64 7.52 -7.66
C SER A 138 -17.66 6.17 -6.93
N LYS A 139 -18.80 5.88 -6.29
CA LYS A 139 -18.98 4.74 -5.38
C LYS A 139 -20.31 4.00 -5.57
N ASP A 140 -21.15 4.46 -6.49
CA ASP A 140 -22.54 4.01 -6.62
C ASP A 140 -22.72 2.85 -7.63
N ASP A 141 -21.64 2.18 -8.04
CA ASP A 141 -21.75 1.00 -8.90
C ASP A 141 -22.00 -0.27 -8.07
N ASP A 142 -23.22 -0.82 -8.19
CA ASP A 142 -23.75 -2.01 -7.50
C ASP A 142 -23.01 -3.34 -7.82
N GLY A 143 -21.90 -3.29 -8.59
CA GLY A 143 -21.16 -4.46 -9.02
C GLY A 143 -19.65 -4.37 -8.83
N ASP A 144 -19.07 -3.17 -8.86
CA ASP A 144 -17.62 -2.99 -8.78
C ASP A 144 -17.20 -1.68 -8.12
N TYR A 145 -16.89 -1.79 -6.83
CA TYR A 145 -16.52 -0.70 -5.94
C TYR A 145 -15.27 0.10 -6.39
N PHE A 146 -14.39 -0.50 -7.20
CA PHE A 146 -13.14 0.14 -7.65
C PHE A 146 -13.10 0.37 -9.17
N GLN A 147 -14.25 0.32 -9.84
CA GLN A 147 -14.37 0.39 -11.30
C GLN A 147 -13.70 1.63 -11.89
N HIS A 148 -13.92 2.79 -11.27
CA HIS A 148 -13.44 4.07 -11.77
C HIS A 148 -12.18 4.50 -11.04
N ARG A 149 -11.11 3.71 -11.24
CA ARG A 149 -9.81 3.98 -10.63
C ARG A 149 -8.78 4.48 -11.61
N PHE A 150 -7.90 5.34 -11.13
CA PHE A 150 -6.71 5.76 -11.87
C PHE A 150 -5.55 6.07 -10.92
N GLU A 151 -4.33 6.04 -11.45
CA GLU A 151 -3.12 6.23 -10.67
C GLU A 151 -2.63 7.68 -10.70
N ILE A 152 -2.14 8.17 -9.55
CA ILE A 152 -1.43 9.44 -9.46
C ILE A 152 -0.02 9.20 -8.90
N HIS A 153 0.98 9.68 -9.63
CA HIS A 153 2.35 9.82 -9.15
C HIS A 153 2.47 11.08 -8.28
N TRP A 154 2.73 10.88 -6.99
CA TRP A 154 2.81 11.92 -5.97
C TRP A 154 4.26 12.20 -5.56
N PRO A 155 4.84 13.36 -5.92
CA PRO A 155 6.27 13.58 -5.71
C PRO A 155 6.68 13.63 -4.23
N LEU A 156 7.67 12.82 -3.89
CA LEU A 156 8.40 12.72 -2.61
C LEU A 156 9.47 13.81 -2.43
N LYS A 157 9.80 14.59 -3.48
CA LYS A 157 10.85 15.61 -3.42
C LYS A 157 10.66 16.51 -2.19
N GLU A 158 11.64 16.47 -1.30
CA GLU A 158 11.90 17.33 -0.14
C GLU A 158 10.71 18.18 0.32
N ASN A 159 9.75 17.53 0.99
CA ASN A 159 8.74 18.27 1.75
C ASN A 159 7.91 19.26 0.91
N ILE A 160 7.69 19.03 -0.40
CA ILE A 160 6.54 19.63 -1.12
C ILE A 160 5.36 19.38 -0.20
N ALA A 161 4.87 20.47 0.39
CA ALA A 161 4.20 20.34 1.67
C ALA A 161 2.99 19.43 1.46
N ALA A 162 2.92 18.32 2.22
CA ALA A 162 1.78 17.42 2.28
C ALA A 162 0.58 18.22 2.79
N LYS A 163 0.05 19.02 1.88
CA LYS A 163 -0.97 20.03 1.98
C LYS A 163 -2.10 19.51 1.13
N TYR A 164 -3.28 19.56 1.70
CA TYR A 164 -4.48 19.10 1.05
C TYR A 164 -4.68 19.79 -0.30
N GLU A 165 -4.43 21.10 -0.38
CA GLU A 165 -4.66 21.89 -1.59
C GLU A 165 -3.80 21.40 -2.77
N TYR A 166 -2.60 20.88 -2.49
CA TYR A 166 -1.74 20.31 -3.53
C TYR A 166 -2.23 18.94 -3.99
N LEU A 167 -2.76 18.13 -3.06
CA LEU A 167 -3.38 16.84 -3.35
C LEU A 167 -4.65 17.03 -4.16
N GLU A 168 -5.54 17.88 -3.69
CA GLU A 168 -6.78 18.26 -4.36
C GLU A 168 -6.51 18.76 -5.78
N ASN A 169 -5.57 19.70 -5.97
CA ASN A 169 -5.27 20.21 -7.30
C ASN A 169 -4.69 19.13 -8.24
N HIS A 170 -3.84 18.23 -7.73
CA HIS A 170 -3.33 17.10 -8.53
C HIS A 170 -4.43 16.11 -8.89
N VAL A 171 -5.28 15.77 -7.94
CA VAL A 171 -6.44 14.89 -8.14
C VAL A 171 -7.39 15.51 -9.15
N LEU A 172 -7.80 16.77 -8.99
CA LEU A 172 -8.69 17.46 -9.93
C LEU A 172 -8.12 17.49 -11.35
N THR A 173 -6.82 17.79 -11.48
CA THR A 173 -6.16 17.86 -12.79
C THR A 173 -6.21 16.51 -13.50
N ARG A 174 -5.91 15.42 -12.78
CA ARG A 174 -5.89 14.07 -13.34
C ARG A 174 -7.28 13.49 -13.54
N LEU A 175 -8.16 13.68 -12.57
CA LEU A 175 -9.56 13.27 -12.63
C LEU A 175 -10.28 13.89 -13.84
N SER A 176 -10.02 15.17 -14.14
CA SER A 176 -10.60 15.80 -15.33
C SER A 176 -10.15 15.14 -16.63
N SER A 177 -8.88 14.73 -16.72
CA SER A 177 -8.38 13.97 -17.88
C SER A 177 -9.06 12.62 -17.94
N PHE A 178 -9.05 11.87 -16.83
CA PHE A 178 -9.68 10.55 -16.71
C PHE A 178 -11.17 10.58 -17.11
N MET A 179 -11.93 11.57 -16.63
CA MET A 179 -13.35 11.70 -16.96
C MET A 179 -13.60 11.99 -18.45
N ILE A 180 -12.71 12.74 -19.11
CA ILE A 180 -12.83 13.07 -20.53
C ILE A 180 -12.32 11.92 -21.41
N ASP A 181 -11.13 11.43 -21.11
CA ASP A 181 -10.38 10.49 -21.95
C ASP A 181 -10.92 9.07 -21.78
N ASP A 182 -11.19 8.64 -20.54
CA ASP A 182 -11.58 7.26 -20.23
C ASP A 182 -13.09 7.11 -20.05
N LEU A 183 -13.75 8.05 -19.35
CA LEU A 183 -15.21 8.02 -19.14
C LEU A 183 -16.01 8.79 -20.19
N HIS A 184 -15.35 9.43 -21.16
CA HIS A 184 -15.97 10.10 -22.30
C HIS A 184 -17.01 11.19 -21.94
N TYR A 185 -16.89 11.80 -20.76
CA TYR A 185 -17.75 12.92 -20.35
C TYR A 185 -17.48 14.16 -21.21
N LYS A 186 -18.54 14.75 -21.77
CA LYS A 186 -18.46 16.00 -22.53
C LYS A 186 -18.57 17.21 -21.60
N ASN A 187 -17.71 18.21 -21.77
CA ASN A 187 -17.73 19.50 -21.06
C ASN A 187 -17.42 19.45 -19.55
N VAL A 188 -16.41 18.68 -19.14
CA VAL A 188 -15.88 18.76 -17.77
C VAL A 188 -15.08 20.07 -17.59
N SER A 189 -15.73 21.09 -17.04
CA SER A 189 -15.07 22.33 -16.64
C SER A 189 -14.25 22.10 -15.37
N LYS A 190 -12.91 22.17 -15.47
CA LYS A 190 -11.96 22.08 -14.34
C LYS A 190 -12.27 23.03 -13.17
N GLN A 191 -13.03 24.11 -13.42
CA GLN A 191 -13.29 25.19 -12.46
C GLN A 191 -14.54 25.00 -11.58
N ALA A 192 -15.29 23.89 -11.71
CA ALA A 192 -16.58 23.74 -11.00
C ALA A 192 -16.67 22.56 -10.02
N LEU A 193 -15.77 21.59 -10.08
CA LEU A 193 -15.88 20.39 -9.25
C LEU A 193 -15.36 20.66 -7.84
N LYS A 194 -16.30 20.81 -6.90
CA LYS A 194 -15.99 20.79 -5.48
C LYS A 194 -15.88 19.33 -5.06
N ILE A 195 -14.70 18.91 -4.64
CA ILE A 195 -14.44 17.51 -4.28
C ILE A 195 -14.13 17.38 -2.79
N THR A 196 -14.55 16.25 -2.22
CA THR A 196 -14.08 15.80 -0.91
C THR A 196 -13.20 14.58 -1.09
N LEU A 197 -12.04 14.59 -0.43
CA LEU A 197 -11.08 13.48 -0.45
C LEU A 197 -11.19 12.65 0.83
N ALA A 198 -11.18 11.33 0.71
CA ALA A 198 -11.09 10.41 1.84
C ALA A 198 -10.01 9.35 1.60
N ARG A 199 -9.34 8.91 2.67
CA ARG A 199 -8.42 7.77 2.63
C ARG A 199 -9.14 6.50 3.04
N TYR A 200 -8.91 5.41 2.31
CA TYR A 200 -9.38 4.08 2.68
C TYR A 200 -8.37 3.35 3.58
N PHE A 201 -8.89 2.63 4.57
CA PHE A 201 -8.14 1.77 5.48
C PHE A 201 -8.65 0.33 5.36
N PRO A 202 -7.96 -0.54 4.59
CA PRO A 202 -8.44 -1.89 4.29
C PRO A 202 -8.47 -2.79 5.53
N ASP A 203 -7.56 -2.60 6.49
CA ASP A 203 -7.52 -3.34 7.76
C ASP A 203 -8.74 -3.12 8.66
N ARG A 204 -9.50 -2.05 8.37
CA ARG A 204 -10.71 -1.65 9.08
C ARG A 204 -11.93 -1.55 8.17
N ALA A 205 -11.77 -1.74 6.86
CA ALA A 205 -12.78 -1.42 5.85
C ALA A 205 -13.49 -0.09 6.15
N GLN A 206 -12.68 0.97 6.29
CA GLN A 206 -13.14 2.27 6.75
C GLN A 206 -12.56 3.40 5.90
N TRP A 207 -13.41 4.37 5.58
CA TRP A 207 -13.00 5.66 5.03
C TRP A 207 -12.80 6.69 6.11
N ILE A 208 -11.80 7.54 5.94
CA ILE A 208 -11.62 8.72 6.78
C ILE A 208 -11.38 9.93 5.89
N VAL A 209 -12.25 10.93 6.02
CA VAL A 209 -12.16 12.19 5.27
C VAL A 209 -10.85 12.90 5.62
N ILE A 210 -10.14 13.37 4.59
CA ILE A 210 -8.92 14.14 4.73
C ILE A 210 -9.34 15.60 4.88
N GLU A 211 -9.02 16.22 6.01
CA GLU A 211 -9.42 17.60 6.25
C GLU A 211 -8.47 18.58 5.51
N PRO A 212 -9.02 19.58 4.80
CA PRO A 212 -8.20 20.59 4.14
C PRO A 212 -7.32 21.37 5.11
N GLY A 213 -7.78 21.51 6.35
CA GLY A 213 -7.21 22.44 7.32
C GLY A 213 -7.52 23.88 6.92
N SER A 214 -7.75 24.76 7.90
CA SER A 214 -8.06 26.15 7.57
C SER A 214 -6.77 26.93 7.31
N SER A 215 -6.54 27.36 6.08
CA SER A 215 -5.56 28.39 5.75
C SER A 215 -6.09 29.78 6.13
N SER A 216 -6.01 30.17 7.40
CA SER A 216 -6.21 31.57 7.77
C SER A 216 -4.89 32.34 7.75
N SER A 217 -4.58 32.93 6.59
CA SER A 217 -3.89 34.22 6.56
C SER A 217 -4.79 35.26 7.23
N ASN A 218 -4.21 36.09 8.10
CA ASN A 218 -4.82 37.18 8.89
C ASN A 218 -5.50 36.74 10.19
N ILE A 219 -4.71 36.65 11.27
CA ILE A 219 -5.19 37.00 12.60
C ILE A 219 -4.18 37.98 13.20
N ASN A 220 -4.53 39.27 13.08
CA ASN A 220 -3.90 40.33 13.85
C ASN A 220 -3.91 39.94 15.33
N GLN A 221 -2.72 40.00 15.94
CA GLN A 221 -2.54 39.83 17.36
C GLN A 221 -3.26 40.98 18.09
N SER A 222 -4.43 40.72 18.65
CA SER A 222 -4.95 41.49 19.79
C SER A 222 -4.95 40.61 21.02
N ALA A 223 -4.12 40.98 21.98
CA ALA A 223 -4.04 40.43 23.31
C ALA A 223 -5.36 40.60 24.08
N ASN A 224 -5.90 39.53 24.67
CA ASN A 224 -6.09 39.39 26.12
C ASN A 224 -7.08 38.28 26.54
N LYS A 225 -6.74 37.68 27.69
CA LYS A 225 -7.58 37.05 28.74
C LYS A 225 -8.14 35.62 28.57
N LYS A 226 -7.63 34.79 29.49
CA LYS A 226 -8.13 33.56 30.12
C LYS A 226 -9.67 33.38 30.11
N ASN A 227 -10.11 32.16 29.76
CA ASN A 227 -10.89 31.30 30.67
C ASN A 227 -10.96 29.84 30.19
N LYS A 228 -10.88 28.92 31.16
CA LYS A 228 -11.10 27.47 31.03
C LYS A 228 -12.61 27.19 31.03
N THR A 229 -13.12 26.59 29.96
CA THR A 229 -14.25 25.65 29.98
C THR A 229 -14.25 24.84 28.68
N SER A 230 -14.51 23.55 28.81
CA SER A 230 -14.60 22.53 27.76
C SER A 230 -15.68 22.85 26.71
N SER A 231 -15.24 23.10 25.47
CA SER A 231 -16.00 23.07 24.21
C SER A 231 -14.95 22.99 23.09
N PRO A 232 -15.24 22.33 21.94
CA PRO A 232 -14.21 21.88 21.02
C PRO A 232 -13.46 23.08 20.46
N SER A 233 -12.13 23.05 20.62
CA SER A 233 -11.29 24.15 20.17
C SER A 233 -11.37 24.27 18.66
N THR A 234 -11.95 25.37 18.17
CA THR A 234 -11.75 25.94 16.83
C THR A 234 -10.31 26.44 16.68
N LYS A 235 -9.34 25.55 16.91
CA LYS A 235 -7.96 25.76 16.48
C LYS A 235 -7.92 25.35 15.02
N ALA A 236 -7.65 26.32 14.15
CA ALA A 236 -7.28 26.12 12.76
C ALA A 236 -6.38 24.89 12.62
N SER A 237 -6.95 23.75 12.21
CA SER A 237 -6.25 22.50 12.06
C SER A 237 -5.34 22.62 10.84
N LYS A 238 -4.04 22.39 11.01
CA LYS A 238 -3.15 22.16 9.86
C LYS A 238 -3.59 20.85 9.21
N SER A 239 -3.56 20.76 7.87
CA SER A 239 -3.88 19.53 7.14
C SER A 239 -3.24 18.29 7.81
N ASN A 240 -4.05 17.26 7.99
CA ASN A 240 -3.68 16.06 8.73
C ASN A 240 -2.82 15.06 7.94
N LEU A 241 -2.56 15.31 6.64
CA LEU A 241 -1.80 14.43 5.73
C LEU A 241 -0.39 14.01 6.19
N ARG A 242 0.19 14.71 7.18
CA ARG A 242 1.50 14.36 7.77
C ARG A 242 1.40 13.51 9.03
N LEU A 243 0.21 13.39 9.59
CA LEU A 243 -0.04 12.70 10.85
C LEU A 243 -0.59 11.31 10.57
N GLU A 244 -0.22 10.34 11.39
CA GLU A 244 -0.95 9.08 11.45
C GLU A 244 -2.41 9.36 11.87
N PRO A 245 -3.42 8.70 11.27
CA PRO A 245 -3.32 7.66 10.25
C PRO A 245 -3.39 8.17 8.79
N TYR A 246 -3.31 9.48 8.54
CA TYR A 246 -3.52 10.10 7.20
C TYR A 246 -2.26 10.18 6.33
N LYS A 247 -1.12 9.74 6.86
CA LYS A 247 0.17 9.76 6.17
C LYS A 247 0.12 8.95 4.88
N LEU A 248 0.22 9.63 3.74
CA LEU A 248 0.25 8.97 2.44
C LEU A 248 1.48 8.07 2.31
N THR A 249 1.25 6.85 1.85
CA THR A 249 2.24 5.83 1.50
C THR A 249 1.92 5.27 0.12
N ASP A 250 2.81 4.46 -0.45
CA ASP A 250 2.52 3.78 -1.71
C ASP A 250 1.24 2.96 -1.63
N LEU A 251 0.52 2.94 -2.74
CA LEU A 251 -0.75 2.25 -2.93
C LEU A 251 -1.88 2.75 -2.03
N THR A 252 -1.70 3.91 -1.38
CA THR A 252 -2.79 4.53 -0.61
C THR A 252 -3.97 4.78 -1.53
N VAL A 253 -5.12 4.26 -1.13
CA VAL A 253 -6.39 4.45 -1.84
C VAL A 253 -7.05 5.73 -1.36
N ILE A 254 -7.32 6.63 -2.29
CA ILE A 254 -7.98 7.92 -2.10
C ILE A 254 -9.31 7.90 -2.84
N GLY A 255 -10.40 8.03 -2.10
CA GLY A 255 -11.74 8.17 -2.61
C GLY A 255 -12.03 9.63 -2.91
N VAL A 256 -12.69 9.88 -4.04
CA VAL A 256 -13.06 11.21 -4.50
C VAL A 256 -14.56 11.22 -4.76
N LEU A 257 -15.27 12.09 -4.05
CA LEU A 257 -16.69 12.35 -4.26
C LEU A 257 -16.91 13.83 -4.56
N GLU A 258 -17.87 14.12 -5.43
CA GLU A 258 -18.32 15.47 -5.72
C GLU A 258 -19.28 15.95 -4.61
N GLY A 259 -19.03 17.14 -4.07
CA GLY A 259 -19.81 17.73 -2.99
C GLY A 259 -18.95 18.39 -1.91
N GLU A 260 -19.53 19.38 -1.23
CA GLU A 260 -18.93 19.97 -0.03
C GLU A 260 -19.46 19.31 1.24
N TYR A 261 -18.61 19.20 2.26
CA TYR A 261 -18.98 18.75 3.60
C TYR A 261 -19.47 17.30 3.69
N LEU A 262 -18.95 16.42 2.82
CA LEU A 262 -19.23 14.99 2.89
C LEU A 262 -18.66 14.38 4.18
N THR A 263 -19.42 13.44 4.73
CA THR A 263 -19.11 12.70 5.95
C THR A 263 -18.55 11.32 5.62
N VAL A 264 -17.99 10.62 6.61
CA VAL A 264 -17.50 9.24 6.45
C VAL A 264 -18.58 8.29 5.92
N ASN A 265 -19.84 8.52 6.30
CA ASN A 265 -20.97 7.68 5.88
C ASN A 265 -21.22 7.79 4.38
N ASP A 266 -20.94 8.94 3.77
CA ASP A 266 -21.12 9.14 2.32
C ASP A 266 -20.11 8.31 1.52
N PHE A 267 -18.96 7.99 2.11
CA PHE A 267 -17.97 7.07 1.54
C PHE A 267 -18.22 5.60 1.90
N ASP A 268 -19.14 5.26 2.80
CA ASP A 268 -19.30 3.88 3.30
C ASP A 268 -20.19 2.99 2.40
N THR A 269 -19.71 1.81 1.95
CA THR A 269 -20.51 0.87 1.12
C THR A 269 -21.11 -0.30 1.88
N PRO A 270 -22.08 -1.04 1.29
CA PRO A 270 -22.45 -2.37 1.75
C PRO A 270 -21.26 -3.34 1.83
N TYR A 271 -20.32 -3.28 0.88
CA TYR A 271 -19.09 -4.09 0.91
C TYR A 271 -18.24 -3.77 2.15
N ASP A 272 -18.05 -2.49 2.48
CA ASP A 272 -17.33 -2.07 3.68
C ASP A 272 -18.02 -2.55 4.95
N GLN A 273 -19.36 -2.49 5.01
CA GLN A 273 -20.14 -3.01 6.13
C GLN A 273 -19.97 -4.53 6.29
N GLN A 274 -20.00 -5.28 5.19
CA GLN A 274 -19.79 -6.73 5.21
C GLN A 274 -18.38 -7.06 5.67
N THR A 275 -17.37 -6.43 5.08
CA THR A 275 -15.96 -6.66 5.42
C THR A 275 -15.69 -6.30 6.89
N ARG A 276 -16.28 -5.23 7.43
CA ARG A 276 -16.19 -4.90 8.86
C ARG A 276 -16.76 -6.00 9.74
N LYS A 277 -17.91 -6.57 9.38
CA LYS A 277 -18.52 -7.71 10.12
C LYS A 277 -17.61 -8.93 10.10
N GLU A 278 -17.00 -9.24 8.96
CA GLU A 278 -16.04 -10.35 8.82
C GLU A 278 -14.79 -10.11 9.67
N ILE A 279 -14.20 -8.92 9.61
CA ILE A 279 -13.05 -8.52 10.43
C ILE A 279 -13.38 -8.62 11.93
N GLU A 280 -14.58 -8.19 12.34
CA GLU A 280 -15.02 -8.26 13.71
C GLU A 280 -15.21 -9.72 14.17
N HIS A 281 -15.84 -10.54 13.35
CA HIS A 281 -16.01 -11.96 13.59
C HIS A 281 -14.66 -12.67 13.75
N ASP A 282 -13.69 -12.40 12.88
CA ASP A 282 -12.33 -12.94 12.97
C ASP A 282 -11.61 -12.50 14.25
N LYS A 283 -11.77 -11.23 14.64
CA LYS A 283 -11.24 -10.71 15.90
C LYS A 283 -11.85 -11.43 17.11
N GLN A 284 -13.15 -11.71 17.08
CA GLN A 284 -13.85 -12.45 18.14
C GLN A 284 -13.37 -13.91 18.20
N GLN A 285 -13.27 -14.61 17.07
CA GLN A 285 -12.73 -15.98 17.04
C GLN A 285 -11.29 -16.05 17.54
N LYS A 286 -10.43 -15.12 17.14
CA LYS A 286 -9.05 -15.02 17.64
C LYS A 286 -9.00 -14.78 19.15
N ARG A 287 -9.94 -14.01 19.72
CA ARG A 287 -10.07 -13.83 21.18
C ARG A 287 -10.49 -15.12 21.88
N LEU A 288 -11.52 -15.79 21.39
CA LEU A 288 -12.00 -17.07 21.93
C LEU A 288 -10.92 -18.16 21.89
N ASN A 289 -10.15 -18.26 20.80
CA ASN A 289 -9.06 -19.21 20.68
C ASN A 289 -7.92 -18.92 21.67
N ARG A 290 -7.62 -17.64 21.94
CA ARG A 290 -6.64 -17.25 22.97
C ARG A 290 -7.13 -17.60 24.38
N GLU A 291 -8.42 -17.46 24.65
CA GLU A 291 -9.02 -17.85 25.93
C GLU A 291 -9.05 -19.37 26.12
N ARG A 292 -9.42 -20.14 25.09
CA ARG A 292 -9.31 -21.61 25.10
C ARG A 292 -7.89 -22.08 25.35
N ASN A 293 -6.90 -21.54 24.63
CA ASN A 293 -5.49 -21.89 24.83
C ASN A 293 -4.96 -21.46 26.22
N ARG A 294 -5.54 -20.45 26.86
CA ARG A 294 -5.22 -20.11 28.26
C ARG A 294 -5.84 -21.10 29.23
N ASN A 295 -7.08 -21.52 28.99
CA ASN A 295 -7.78 -22.48 29.84
C ASN A 295 -7.18 -23.89 29.72
N ASP A 296 -6.85 -24.36 28.51
CA ASP A 296 -6.21 -25.66 28.28
C ASP A 296 -4.79 -25.75 28.88
N ASN A 297 -4.06 -24.63 28.92
CA ASN A 297 -2.77 -24.56 29.59
C ASN A 297 -2.91 -24.51 31.12
N ASN A 298 -3.98 -23.93 31.65
CA ASN A 298 -4.25 -23.92 33.08
C ASN A 298 -4.64 -25.32 33.59
N ASP A 299 -5.41 -26.09 32.83
CA ASP A 299 -5.78 -27.47 33.18
C ASP A 299 -4.58 -28.44 33.15
N ARG A 300 -3.59 -28.22 32.27
CA ARG A 300 -2.34 -29.01 32.28
C ARG A 300 -1.43 -28.70 33.47
N THR A 301 -1.54 -27.52 34.08
CA THR A 301 -0.74 -27.14 35.26
C THR A 301 -1.34 -27.54 36.61
N GLN A 302 -2.55 -28.11 36.65
CA GLN A 302 -3.18 -28.52 37.92
C GLN A 302 -2.99 -29.99 38.32
N VAL A 303 -2.29 -30.82 37.53
CA VAL A 303 -2.09 -32.25 37.89
C VAL A 303 -0.74 -32.52 38.60
N ASN A 304 0.22 -31.59 38.60
CA ASN A 304 1.49 -31.76 39.33
C ASN A 304 1.77 -30.56 40.24
N GLY A 305 1.18 -30.58 41.43
CA GLY A 305 1.59 -29.70 42.52
C GLY A 305 2.92 -30.16 43.11
N SER A 306 3.99 -29.37 42.96
CA SER A 306 4.95 -29.14 44.04
C SER A 306 5.96 -28.02 43.73
N SER A 307 6.24 -27.25 44.77
CA SER A 307 7.34 -26.30 44.94
C SER A 307 7.24 -24.92 44.26
N SER A 308 7.20 -23.91 45.12
CA SER A 308 7.41 -22.51 44.83
C SER A 308 8.78 -22.26 44.21
N THR A 309 8.83 -21.64 43.04
CA THR A 309 9.97 -20.80 42.64
C THR A 309 9.44 -19.54 41.97
N ARG A 310 9.84 -18.39 42.53
CA ARG A 310 9.57 -17.05 41.99
C ARG A 310 9.94 -17.02 40.50
N ARG A 311 8.96 -16.83 39.62
CA ARG A 311 9.19 -16.59 38.19
C ARG A 311 9.92 -15.25 38.03
N LYS A 312 11.24 -15.30 37.81
CA LYS A 312 11.97 -14.17 37.21
C LYS A 312 11.49 -14.03 35.76
N SER A 313 11.15 -12.80 35.38
CA SER A 313 10.95 -12.37 34.00
C SER A 313 12.14 -12.83 33.13
N PRO A 314 11.92 -13.34 31.90
CA PRO A 314 13.02 -13.67 31.01
C PRO A 314 13.68 -12.38 30.51
N GLN A 315 14.77 -11.98 31.17
CA GLN A 315 15.72 -11.02 30.61
C GLN A 315 16.49 -11.72 29.49
N ASN A 316 16.05 -11.48 28.26
CA ASN A 316 16.78 -11.87 27.07
C ASN A 316 18.03 -10.98 26.96
N THR A 317 19.15 -11.42 27.55
CA THR A 317 20.48 -10.84 27.31
C THR A 317 21.30 -11.89 26.60
N MET A 318 21.45 -11.71 25.30
CA MET A 318 22.32 -12.52 24.46
C MET A 318 23.77 -12.18 24.85
N ARG A 319 24.47 -13.10 25.52
CA ARG A 319 25.88 -12.96 25.86
C ARG A 319 26.69 -13.74 24.82
N ILE A 320 27.39 -13.01 23.95
CA ILE A 320 28.33 -13.59 23.00
C ILE A 320 29.65 -13.77 23.75
N THR A 321 30.05 -15.02 23.99
CA THR A 321 31.44 -15.38 24.30
C THR A 321 32.19 -15.47 22.98
N VAL A 322 33.19 -14.61 22.83
CA VAL A 322 34.21 -14.71 21.77
C VAL A 322 35.28 -15.63 22.35
N ASP A 323 35.50 -16.78 21.72
CA ASP A 323 36.68 -17.59 22.01
C ASP A 323 37.90 -16.86 21.44
N ASP A 324 38.84 -16.51 22.31
CA ASP A 324 40.15 -16.01 21.92
C ASP A 324 40.89 -17.14 21.20
N PHE A 325 41.03 -17.02 19.89
CA PHE A 325 42.11 -17.68 19.18
C PHE A 325 43.39 -16.94 19.54
N ASP A 326 44.17 -17.50 20.47
CA ASP A 326 45.64 -17.46 20.46
C ASP A 326 46.22 -18.31 21.60
N SER A 327 46.82 -19.45 21.26
CA SER A 327 48.03 -20.07 21.85
C SER A 327 48.40 -21.34 21.09
#